data_AF-A0A936C0K5-F1
#
_entry.id   AF-A0A936C0K5-F1
#
_cell.length_a   1.000
_cell.length_b   1.000
_cell.length_c   1.000
_cell.angle_alpha   90.00
_cell.angle_beta   90.00
_cell.angle_gamma   90.00
#
_symmetry.space_group_name_H-M   'P 1'
#
loop_
_entity.id
_entity.type
_entity.pdbx_description
1 polymer ?
#
loop_
_entity_poly.entity_id
_entity_poly.type
_entity_poly.pdbx_seq_one_letter_code
_entity_poly.pdbx_strand_id
1 'polypeptide(L)'
;MTSKKRRTTPSRRRWSEAEARSMLLALERSGESVVAFARSQGVSAQRVYWWRKRLGPTGSRTNVPDDVSLVPVRVRYEDALGLEAEDRAPAIVVRSVGGVNIELPTCVEPGWIAALTRNIEGR
;
A
#
# COMPACT_ATOMS: atom_id res chain seq x y z
N MET A 1 -7.95 25.19 51.82
CA MET A 1 -6.73 24.77 51.10
C MET A 1 -7.10 23.76 50.04
N THR A 2 -6.91 24.07 48.76
CA THR A 2 -6.49 23.13 47.68
C THR A 2 -6.44 23.93 46.38
N SER A 3 -5.27 24.50 46.13
CA SER A 3 -4.95 25.16 44.86
C SER A 3 -4.93 24.12 43.75
N LYS A 4 -5.89 24.21 42.82
CA LYS A 4 -5.96 23.32 41.66
C LYS A 4 -4.87 23.74 40.68
N LYS A 5 -3.73 23.02 40.74
CA LYS A 5 -2.60 23.16 39.79
C LYS A 5 -3.14 23.22 38.36
N ARG A 6 -3.02 24.40 37.73
CA ARG A 6 -3.30 24.56 36.30
C ARG A 6 -2.22 23.78 35.55
N ARG A 7 -2.60 22.63 34.99
CA ARG A 7 -1.78 21.90 34.02
C ARG A 7 -1.69 22.78 32.77
N THR A 8 -0.55 23.43 32.56
CA THR A 8 -0.24 24.12 31.31
C THR A 8 -0.14 23.09 30.19
N THR A 9 -1.16 23.04 29.34
CA THR A 9 -1.15 22.22 28.14
C THR A 9 -0.02 22.71 27.22
N PRO A 10 0.91 21.85 26.77
CA PRO A 10 1.96 22.30 25.87
C PRO A 10 1.32 22.86 24.61
N SER A 11 1.72 24.08 24.25
CA SER A 11 1.15 24.79 23.11
C SER A 11 1.27 23.90 21.87
N ARG A 12 0.14 23.65 21.19
CA ARG A 12 0.10 22.95 19.91
C ARG A 12 0.76 23.84 18.87
N ARG A 13 2.10 23.88 18.85
CA ARG A 13 2.87 24.58 17.82
C ARG A 13 2.40 24.01 16.48
N ARG A 14 1.74 24.84 15.66
CA ARG A 14 1.24 24.44 14.34
C ARG A 14 2.46 24.23 13.43
N TRP A 15 2.43 23.19 12.62
CA TRP A 15 3.48 22.95 11.64
C TRP A 15 3.12 23.79 10.43
N SER A 16 4.10 24.49 9.90
CA SER A 16 4.06 24.95 8.54
C SER A 16 4.20 23.76 7.59
N GLU A 17 3.79 23.97 6.36
CA GLU A 17 3.95 22.98 5.31
C GLU A 17 5.42 22.64 5.02
N ALA A 18 6.31 23.64 5.12
CA ALA A 18 7.74 23.47 4.92
C ALA A 18 8.39 22.58 6.01
N GLU A 19 7.99 22.77 7.27
CA GLU A 19 8.41 21.90 8.38
C GLU A 19 7.91 20.48 8.17
N ALA A 20 6.67 20.32 7.72
CA ALA A 20 6.10 19.01 7.44
C ALA A 20 6.81 18.29 6.29
N ARG A 21 7.14 18.98 5.19
CA ARG A 21 7.93 18.42 4.09
C ARG A 21 9.31 17.97 4.56
N SER A 22 10.01 18.82 5.32
CA SER A 22 11.34 18.49 5.85
C SER A 22 11.31 17.25 6.74
N MET A 23 10.26 17.13 7.55
CA MET A 23 10.05 15.98 8.44
C MET A 23 9.75 14.68 7.66
N LEU A 24 8.93 14.75 6.60
CA LEU A 24 8.61 13.60 5.76
C LEU A 24 9.83 13.12 4.96
N LEU A 25 10.66 14.04 4.46
CA LEU A 25 11.95 13.71 3.82
C LEU A 25 12.94 13.07 4.80
N ALA A 26 12.94 13.50 6.07
CA ALA A 26 13.75 12.88 7.10
C ALA A 26 13.28 11.45 7.43
N LEU A 27 11.96 11.22 7.45
CA LEU A 27 11.36 9.90 7.60
C LEU A 27 11.70 8.97 6.42
N GLU A 28 11.61 9.47 5.18
CA GLU A 28 11.95 8.67 4.00
C GLU A 28 13.43 8.28 4.00
N ARG A 29 14.31 9.21 4.38
CA ARG A 29 15.76 8.93 4.49
C ARG A 29 16.12 8.01 5.64
N SER A 30 15.35 7.97 6.73
CA SER A 30 15.64 7.08 7.86
C SER A 30 15.30 5.63 7.56
N GLY A 31 14.37 5.36 6.63
CA GLY A 31 13.88 4.01 6.35
C GLY A 31 13.08 3.39 7.52
N GLU A 32 12.79 4.16 8.56
CA GLU A 32 12.06 3.70 9.73
C GLU A 32 10.54 3.68 9.48
N SER A 33 9.83 2.91 10.29
CA SER A 33 8.37 3.04 10.35
C SER A 33 7.96 4.42 10.90
N VAL A 34 6.82 4.94 10.47
CA VAL A 34 6.26 6.24 10.94
C VAL A 34 6.19 6.30 12.47
N VAL A 35 5.85 5.19 13.13
CA VAL A 35 5.71 5.12 14.60
C VAL A 35 7.08 5.17 15.28
N ALA A 36 8.07 4.46 14.76
CA ALA A 36 9.44 4.48 15.29
C ALA A 36 10.05 5.88 15.14
N PHE A 37 9.94 6.46 13.95
CA PHE A 37 10.42 7.80 13.66
C PHE A 37 9.71 8.87 14.49
N ALA A 38 8.39 8.79 14.65
CA ALA A 38 7.65 9.75 15.45
C ALA A 38 8.08 9.71 16.93
N ARG A 39 8.36 8.51 17.45
CA ARG A 39 8.91 8.34 18.81
C ARG A 39 10.32 8.93 18.92
N SER A 40 11.20 8.68 17.95
CA SER A 40 12.57 9.20 17.98
C SER A 40 12.62 10.73 17.88
N GLN A 41 11.72 11.34 17.11
CA GLN A 41 11.62 12.79 16.94
C GLN A 41 10.74 13.49 18.00
N GLY A 42 10.13 12.75 18.93
CA GLY A 42 9.25 13.33 19.97
C GLY A 42 7.96 13.95 19.43
N VAL A 43 7.46 13.46 18.29
CA VAL A 43 6.26 13.98 17.61
C VAL A 43 5.13 12.95 17.62
N SER A 44 3.90 13.39 17.44
CA SER A 44 2.76 12.47 17.31
C SER A 44 2.76 11.79 15.96
N ALA A 45 2.69 10.45 15.93
CA ALA A 45 2.56 9.66 14.70
C ALA A 45 1.33 10.09 13.88
N GLN A 46 0.19 10.39 14.54
CA GLN A 46 -1.03 10.84 13.87
C GLN A 46 -0.81 12.14 13.08
N ARG A 47 0.01 13.04 13.62
CA ARG A 47 0.38 14.29 12.94
C ARG A 47 1.21 14.05 11.70
N VAL A 48 2.15 13.10 11.76
CA VAL A 48 2.96 12.67 10.60
C VAL A 48 2.07 12.03 9.54
N TYR A 49 1.14 11.14 9.92
CA TYR A 49 0.17 10.56 8.99
C TYR A 49 -0.73 11.60 8.32
N TRP A 50 -1.19 12.60 9.08
CA TRP A 50 -2.01 13.67 8.53
C TRP A 50 -1.25 14.47 7.46
N TRP A 51 0.01 14.82 7.73
CA TRP A 51 0.85 15.52 6.75
C TRP A 51 1.22 14.63 5.56
N ARG A 52 1.49 13.34 5.78
CA ARG A 52 1.72 12.37 4.68
C ARG A 52 0.50 12.26 3.77
N LYS A 53 -0.71 12.26 4.33
CA LYS A 53 -1.96 12.26 3.55
C LYS A 53 -2.16 13.58 2.80
N ARG A 54 -1.85 14.70 3.44
CA ARG A 54 -2.05 16.05 2.88
C ARG A 54 -1.03 16.39 1.78
N LEU A 55 0.21 15.95 1.91
CA LEU A 55 1.33 16.30 1.02
C LEU A 55 1.79 15.15 0.13
N GLY A 56 1.36 13.93 0.42
CA GLY A 56 1.61 12.77 -0.43
C GLY A 56 0.87 12.88 -1.77
N PRO A 57 1.23 12.02 -2.75
CA PRO A 57 0.75 12.11 -4.13
C PRO A 57 -0.78 12.06 -4.28
N THR A 58 -1.50 11.53 -3.28
CA THR A 58 -2.97 11.46 -3.28
C THR A 58 -3.65 12.78 -2.84
N GLY A 59 -2.90 13.71 -2.25
CA GLY A 59 -3.38 15.05 -1.85
C GLY A 59 -3.32 16.09 -2.97
N SER A 60 -2.60 15.80 -4.06
CA SER A 60 -2.60 16.60 -5.29
C SER A 60 -3.53 15.95 -6.30
N ARG A 61 -4.78 16.43 -6.40
CA ARG A 61 -5.48 16.33 -7.69
C ARG A 61 -4.66 17.19 -8.64
N THR A 62 -4.25 16.61 -9.77
CA THR A 62 -3.53 17.24 -10.90
C THR A 62 -2.07 17.65 -10.63
N ASN A 63 -1.13 16.71 -10.74
CA ASN A 63 -0.06 16.73 -11.75
C ASN A 63 0.74 15.41 -11.64
N VAL A 64 0.44 14.45 -12.52
CA VAL A 64 1.39 13.37 -12.79
C VAL A 64 2.49 14.02 -13.63
N PRO A 65 3.77 13.99 -13.22
CA PRO A 65 4.84 14.43 -14.09
C PRO A 65 4.76 13.62 -15.39
N ASP A 66 4.84 14.27 -16.56
CA ASP A 66 4.87 13.60 -17.87
C ASP A 66 6.03 12.59 -18.02
N ASP A 67 6.94 12.54 -17.04
CA ASP A 67 8.14 11.71 -16.99
C ASP A 67 8.05 10.56 -15.96
N VAL A 68 6.85 10.08 -15.64
CA VAL A 68 6.69 8.82 -14.89
C VAL A 68 6.37 7.70 -15.87
N SER A 69 7.40 6.97 -16.30
CA SER A 69 7.24 5.75 -17.08
C SER A 69 7.09 4.54 -16.15
N LEU A 70 6.12 3.69 -16.44
CA LEU A 70 5.98 2.40 -15.76
C LEU A 70 7.05 1.45 -16.30
N VAL A 71 7.93 0.98 -15.42
CA VAL A 71 8.92 -0.05 -15.77
C VAL A 71 8.29 -1.43 -15.54
N PRO A 72 8.30 -2.33 -16.53
CA PRO A 72 7.77 -3.68 -16.36
C PRO A 72 8.61 -4.45 -15.33
N VAL A 73 7.97 -4.86 -14.24
CA VAL A 73 8.58 -5.69 -13.19
C VAL A 73 8.10 -7.12 -13.37
N ARG A 74 9.03 -8.07 -13.51
CA ARG A 74 8.73 -9.50 -13.42
C ARG A 74 8.86 -9.96 -11.98
N VAL A 75 7.78 -10.43 -11.39
CA VAL A 75 7.80 -11.09 -10.08
C VAL A 75 8.16 -12.55 -10.31
N ARG A 76 9.35 -12.97 -9.86
CA ARG A 76 9.69 -14.38 -9.75
C ARG A 76 9.09 -14.89 -8.45
N TYR A 77 8.27 -15.92 -8.54
CA TYR A 77 7.76 -16.63 -7.37
C TYR A 77 8.64 -17.85 -7.17
N GLU A 78 9.35 -17.92 -6.06
CA GLU A 78 9.98 -19.15 -5.61
C GLU A 78 8.88 -20.04 -5.00
N ASP A 79 8.67 -21.23 -5.53
CA ASP A 79 7.87 -22.25 -4.84
C ASP A 79 8.68 -22.78 -3.64
N ALA A 80 8.01 -23.36 -2.64
CA ALA A 80 8.60 -23.96 -1.44
C ALA A 80 9.68 -25.03 -1.71
N LEU A 81 9.79 -25.48 -2.97
CA LEU A 81 10.78 -26.45 -3.43
C LEU A 81 11.99 -25.82 -4.17
N GLY A 82 12.07 -24.49 -4.27
CA GLY A 82 13.21 -23.79 -4.88
C GLY A 82 13.39 -24.07 -6.37
N LEU A 83 12.34 -24.53 -7.05
CA LEU A 83 12.33 -24.70 -8.49
C LEU A 83 12.04 -23.34 -9.12
N GLU A 84 12.96 -22.87 -9.98
CA GLU A 84 12.77 -21.67 -10.79
C GLU A 84 11.43 -21.79 -11.52
N ALA A 85 10.43 -21.03 -11.09
CA ALA A 85 9.18 -20.91 -11.81
C ALA A 85 9.48 -20.16 -13.10
N GLU A 86 9.82 -20.91 -14.16
CA GLU A 86 9.85 -20.36 -15.51
C GLU A 86 8.51 -19.68 -15.77
N ASP A 87 8.60 -18.46 -16.33
CA ASP A 87 7.50 -17.59 -16.79
C ASP A 87 6.16 -18.31 -16.71
N ARG A 88 5.44 -18.13 -15.59
CA ARG A 88 4.16 -18.82 -15.33
C ARG A 88 3.30 -18.66 -16.59
N ALA A 89 3.15 -19.77 -17.31
CA ALA A 89 2.49 -19.83 -18.61
C ALA A 89 1.16 -19.05 -18.55
N PRO A 90 0.71 -18.42 -19.66
CA PRO A 90 -0.48 -17.59 -19.65
C PRO A 90 -1.60 -18.30 -18.88
N ALA A 91 -2.13 -17.63 -17.85
CA ALA A 91 -3.16 -18.18 -16.99
C ALA A 91 -4.54 -17.74 -17.49
N ILE A 92 -5.44 -18.70 -17.68
CA ILE A 92 -6.85 -18.43 -17.90
C ILE A 92 -7.44 -18.08 -16.53
N VAL A 93 -7.98 -16.87 -16.39
CA VAL A 93 -8.58 -16.40 -15.13
C VAL A 93 -10.11 -16.43 -15.24
N VAL A 94 -10.74 -17.30 -14.47
CA VAL A 94 -12.20 -17.35 -14.32
C VAL A 94 -12.58 -16.51 -13.10
N ARG A 95 -13.42 -15.48 -13.32
CA ARG A 95 -13.94 -14.61 -12.24
C ARG A 95 -15.41 -14.94 -12.01
N SER A 96 -15.75 -15.30 -10.77
CA SER A 96 -17.13 -15.49 -10.36
C SER A 96 -17.72 -14.20 -9.76
N VAL A 97 -19.04 -14.06 -9.84
CA VAL A 97 -19.81 -12.95 -9.27
C VAL A 97 -19.63 -12.85 -7.73
N GLY A 98 -19.28 -13.95 -7.06
CA GLY A 98 -18.95 -14.00 -5.64
C GLY A 98 -17.54 -13.54 -5.26
N GLY A 99 -16.75 -13.01 -6.21
CA GLY A 99 -15.39 -12.52 -5.96
C GLY A 99 -14.32 -13.62 -5.89
N VAL A 100 -14.67 -14.87 -6.21
CA VAL A 100 -13.71 -15.96 -6.34
C VAL A 100 -13.01 -15.85 -7.69
N ASN A 101 -11.68 -15.78 -7.66
CA ASN A 101 -10.83 -15.81 -8.84
C ASN A 101 -10.13 -17.17 -8.91
N ILE A 102 -10.30 -17.87 -10.03
CA ILE A 102 -9.65 -19.15 -10.28
C ILE A 102 -8.64 -18.94 -11.41
N GLU A 103 -7.38 -19.24 -11.14
CA GLU A 103 -6.29 -19.18 -12.11
C GLU A 103 -5.98 -20.60 -12.62
N LEU A 104 -6.10 -20.79 -13.93
CA LEU A 104 -5.88 -22.05 -14.59
C LEU A 104 -4.72 -21.94 -15.58
N PRO A 105 -3.86 -22.96 -15.72
CA PRO A 105 -2.91 -23.02 -16.82
C PRO A 105 -3.61 -22.98 -18.19
N THR A 106 -2.94 -22.47 -19.22
CA THR A 106 -3.47 -22.47 -20.61
C THR A 106 -3.55 -23.84 -21.26
N CYS A 107 -2.94 -24.87 -20.67
CA CYS A 107 -3.03 -26.25 -21.15
C CYS A 107 -4.33 -26.96 -20.74
N VAL A 108 -5.23 -26.28 -20.03
CA VAL A 108 -6.52 -26.84 -19.61
C VAL A 108 -7.49 -26.90 -20.81
N GLU A 109 -8.15 -28.05 -20.97
CA GLU A 109 -9.10 -28.27 -22.06
C GLU A 109 -10.32 -27.32 -21.97
N PRO A 110 -10.72 -26.66 -23.07
CA PRO A 110 -11.84 -25.72 -23.05
C PRO A 110 -13.17 -26.31 -22.54
N GLY A 111 -13.43 -27.59 -22.81
CA GLY A 111 -14.63 -28.29 -22.32
C GLY A 111 -14.68 -28.41 -20.80
N TRP A 112 -13.52 -28.60 -20.17
CA TRP A 112 -13.41 -28.65 -18.72
C TRP A 112 -13.63 -27.28 -18.08
N ILE A 113 -13.13 -26.20 -18.70
CA ILE A 113 -13.37 -24.81 -18.26
C ILE A 113 -14.86 -24.47 -18.34
N ALA A 114 -15.52 -24.83 -19.45
CA ALA A 114 -16.95 -24.62 -19.61
C ALA A 114 -17.79 -25.40 -18.56
N ALA A 115 -17.37 -26.61 -18.21
CA ALA A 115 -17.99 -27.38 -17.14
C ALA A 115 -17.77 -26.74 -15.76
N LEU A 116 -16.56 -26.28 -15.47
CA LEU A 116 -16.22 -25.57 -14.23
C LEU A 116 -17.06 -24.30 -14.06
N THR A 117 -17.09 -23.43 -15.08
CA THR A 117 -17.87 -22.18 -15.05
C THR A 117 -19.35 -22.46 -14.80
N ARG A 118 -19.93 -23.46 -15.47
CA ARG A 118 -21.34 -23.85 -15.28
C ARG A 118 -21.64 -24.32 -13.85
N ASN A 119 -20.71 -25.04 -13.22
CA ASN A 119 -20.89 -25.48 -11.82
C ASN A 119 -20.76 -24.32 -10.83
N ILE A 120 -19.99 -23.29 -11.16
CA ILE A 120 -19.80 -22.10 -10.31
C ILE A 120 -20.97 -21.12 -10.45
N GLU A 121 -21.58 -21.03 -11.64
CA GLU A 121 -22.74 -20.17 -11.92
C GLU A 121 -24.09 -20.81 -11.57
N GLY A 122 -24.16 -22.14 -11.56
CA GLY A 122 -25.38 -22.92 -11.31
C GLY A 122 -25.74 -23.12 -9.84
N ARG A 123 -25.24 -22.28 -8.93
CA ARG A 123 -25.48 -22.34 -7.48
C ARG A 123 -26.03 -21.01 -6.97
#